data_AF-A0A7V1EJC3-F1
#
_entry.id   AF-A0A7V1EJC3-F1
#
_cell.length_a   1.000
_cell.length_b   1.000
_cell.length_c   1.000
_cell.angle_alpha   90.00
_cell.angle_beta   90.00
_cell.angle_gamma   90.00
#
_symmetry.space_group_name_H-M   'P 1'
#
loop_
_entity.id
_entity.type
_entity.pdbx_description
1 polymer ?
#
loop_
_entity_poly.entity_id
_entity_poly.type
_entity_poly.pdbx_seq_one_letter_code
_entity_poly.pdbx_strand_id
1 'polypeptide(L)'
;MYGPLRVLSDEAEAAAQIKRDMPIMVVMGNSPYSGHSANKGQWIKNLLKGKDTLTGRAEENYFRCDGKPLGERNPKWLNDDYVKFIRWAQWRIQRTGAGILAMITNHSYLDNPTFRGMRQSLMNTFDEIYIMDLHGSTKKKEHCPDGSKDENVFDIQQGVAIMLMVKLPGGQPK
;
A
#
# COMPACT_ATOMS: atom_id res chain seq x y z
N MET A 1 -14.50 39.10 -12.58
CA MET A 1 -15.11 37.79 -12.94
C MET A 1 -14.10 36.67 -12.65
N TYR A 2 -13.78 36.39 -11.38
CA TYR A 2 -12.78 35.37 -10.95
C TYR A 2 -13.15 34.68 -9.62
N GLY A 3 -14.43 34.71 -9.22
CA GLY A 3 -14.88 34.23 -7.91
C GLY A 3 -14.78 32.71 -7.68
N PRO A 4 -15.20 31.84 -8.62
CA PRO A 4 -15.28 30.39 -8.37
C PRO A 4 -13.90 29.70 -8.38
N LEU A 5 -12.98 30.15 -9.24
CA LEU A 5 -11.64 29.56 -9.39
C LEU A 5 -10.74 29.85 -8.18
N ARG A 6 -10.93 30.99 -7.51
CA ARG A 6 -10.13 31.36 -6.34
C ARG A 6 -10.51 30.54 -5.12
N VAL A 7 -11.80 30.31 -4.88
CA VAL A 7 -12.29 29.46 -3.78
C VAL A 7 -11.78 28.03 -3.93
N LEU A 8 -11.80 27.47 -5.14
CA LEU A 8 -11.26 26.13 -5.42
C LEU A 8 -9.73 26.07 -5.22
N SER A 9 -9.00 27.13 -5.57
CA SER A 9 -7.55 27.20 -5.35
C SER A 9 -7.21 27.30 -3.86
N ASP A 10 -7.91 28.17 -3.13
CA ASP A 10 -7.70 28.39 -1.70
C ASP A 10 -8.05 27.12 -0.90
N GLU A 11 -9.15 26.43 -1.26
CA GLU A 11 -9.55 25.15 -0.65
C GLU A 11 -8.54 24.03 -0.96
N ALA A 12 -8.07 23.94 -2.21
CA ALA A 12 -7.06 22.96 -2.60
C ALA A 12 -5.72 23.19 -1.88
N GLU A 13 -5.31 24.46 -1.72
CA GLU A 13 -4.10 24.84 -0.99
C GLU A 13 -4.21 24.54 0.50
N ALA A 14 -5.34 24.88 1.14
CA ALA A 14 -5.60 24.56 2.54
C ALA A 14 -5.59 23.05 2.79
N ALA A 15 -6.26 22.28 1.93
CA ALA A 15 -6.23 20.82 1.98
C ALA A 15 -4.81 20.26 1.75
N ALA A 16 -4.03 20.87 0.84
CA ALA A 16 -2.65 20.47 0.59
C ALA A 16 -1.72 20.80 1.77
N GLN A 17 -1.95 21.91 2.48
CA GLN A 17 -1.21 22.28 3.67
C GLN A 17 -1.47 21.30 4.80
N ILE A 18 -2.74 20.97 5.08
CA ILE A 18 -3.11 19.93 6.05
C ILE A 18 -2.47 18.59 5.69
N LYS A 19 -2.59 18.14 4.44
CA LYS A 19 -2.04 16.85 3.99
C LYS A 19 -0.51 16.79 4.01
N ARG A 20 0.17 17.92 3.84
CA ARG A 20 1.64 17.99 3.86
C ARG A 20 2.18 18.12 5.28
N ASP A 21 1.60 19.03 6.05
CA ASP A 21 2.21 19.55 7.28
C ASP A 21 1.61 18.94 8.54
N MET A 22 0.37 18.42 8.48
CA MET A 22 -0.23 17.75 9.62
C MET A 22 0.11 16.25 9.66
N PRO A 23 0.27 15.68 10.87
CA PRO A 23 0.42 14.24 11.06
C PRO A 23 -0.80 13.50 10.49
N ILE A 24 -0.59 12.72 9.43
CA ILE A 24 -1.66 11.88 8.87
C ILE A 24 -1.74 10.63 9.73
N MET A 25 -2.75 10.59 10.60
CA MET A 25 -2.96 9.48 11.52
C MET A 25 -3.72 8.32 10.89
N VAL A 26 -4.49 8.55 9.83
CA VAL A 26 -5.28 7.49 9.17
C VAL A 26 -5.14 7.61 7.67
N VAL A 27 -4.73 6.52 7.03
CA VAL A 27 -4.80 6.34 5.58
C VAL A 27 -5.80 5.23 5.30
N MET A 28 -6.86 5.55 4.58
CA MET A 28 -7.88 4.59 4.20
C MET A 28 -8.28 4.70 2.73
N GLY A 29 -8.73 3.60 2.13
CA GLY A 29 -9.27 3.64 0.77
C GLY A 29 -9.37 2.30 0.06
N ASN A 30 -9.93 2.36 -1.15
CA ASN A 30 -9.93 1.27 -2.12
C ASN A 30 -8.86 1.58 -3.17
N SER A 31 -7.71 0.90 -3.08
CA SER A 31 -6.59 1.20 -3.97
C SER A 31 -6.89 0.76 -5.40
N PRO A 32 -6.44 1.52 -6.42
CA PRO A 32 -6.66 1.15 -7.82
C PRO A 32 -6.01 -0.20 -8.14
N TYR A 33 -6.80 -1.12 -8.70
CA TYR A 33 -6.36 -2.46 -9.09
C TYR A 33 -5.80 -2.47 -10.53
N SER A 34 -4.61 -1.91 -10.75
CA SER A 34 -4.01 -1.86 -12.10
C SER A 34 -2.58 -2.39 -12.16
N GLY A 35 -2.45 -3.62 -12.66
CA GLY A 35 -1.13 -4.23 -12.95
C GLY A 35 -0.29 -3.44 -13.97
N HIS A 36 -0.91 -2.56 -14.77
CA HIS A 36 -0.23 -1.54 -15.54
C HIS A 36 -0.35 -0.21 -14.81
N SER A 37 0.73 0.14 -14.12
CA SER A 37 0.74 1.33 -13.29
C SER A 37 0.47 2.62 -14.07
N ALA A 38 -0.56 3.35 -13.64
CA ALA A 38 -0.78 4.74 -14.00
C ALA A 38 0.26 5.65 -13.32
N ASN A 39 0.76 5.27 -12.14
CA ASN A 39 1.76 6.03 -11.40
C ASN A 39 3.21 5.64 -11.76
N LYS A 40 3.78 6.31 -12.76
CA LYS A 40 5.16 6.09 -13.23
C LYS A 40 6.22 6.95 -12.52
N GLY A 41 5.85 7.69 -11.48
CA GLY A 41 6.72 8.62 -10.78
C GLY A 41 8.03 7.97 -10.29
N GLN A 42 9.15 8.65 -10.49
CA GLN A 42 10.46 8.11 -10.13
C GLN A 42 10.65 8.02 -8.61
N TRP A 43 10.08 8.96 -7.87
CA TRP A 43 10.15 8.97 -6.40
C TRP A 43 9.57 7.69 -5.80
N ILE A 44 8.33 7.30 -6.17
CA ILE A 44 7.70 6.12 -5.59
C ILE A 44 8.43 4.81 -5.99
N LYS A 45 9.02 4.77 -7.20
CA LYS A 45 9.87 3.65 -7.63
C LYS A 45 11.14 3.53 -6.78
N ASN A 46 11.76 4.65 -6.43
CA ASN A 46 12.94 4.67 -5.56
C ASN A 46 12.55 4.32 -4.12
N LEU A 47 11.39 4.80 -3.65
CA LEU A 47 10.88 4.52 -2.32
C LEU A 47 10.58 3.03 -2.11
N LEU A 48 10.01 2.34 -3.11
CA LEU A 48 9.85 0.88 -3.10
C LEU A 48 11.20 0.14 -2.96
N LYS A 49 12.28 0.73 -3.49
CA LYS A 49 13.65 0.21 -3.42
C LYS A 49 14.42 0.70 -2.19
N GLY A 50 13.73 1.27 -1.18
CA GLY A 50 14.33 1.69 0.07
C GLY A 50 15.11 3.00 0.02
N LYS A 51 14.78 3.90 -0.91
CA LYS A 51 15.40 5.22 -1.00
C LYS A 51 14.34 6.32 -1.09
N ASP A 52 14.24 7.14 -0.05
CA ASP A 52 13.47 8.39 -0.11
C ASP A 52 14.33 9.48 -0.75
N THR A 53 14.06 9.80 -2.02
CA THR A 53 14.80 10.85 -2.72
C THR A 53 14.41 12.27 -2.30
N LEU A 54 13.35 12.46 -1.52
CA LEU A 54 13.00 13.77 -1.00
C LEU A 54 13.88 14.15 0.19
N THR A 55 14.28 13.18 1.01
CA THR A 55 15.10 13.42 2.21
C THR A 55 16.49 12.80 2.16
N GLY A 56 16.79 12.00 1.12
CA GLY A 56 18.07 11.30 0.97
C GLY A 56 18.29 10.15 1.96
N ARG A 57 17.25 9.75 2.72
CA ARG A 57 17.35 8.71 3.74
C ARG A 57 17.12 7.33 3.15
N ALA A 58 17.76 6.33 3.76
CA ALA A 58 17.43 4.93 3.53
C ALA A 58 16.08 4.61 4.19
N GLU A 59 15.32 3.76 3.55
CA GLU A 59 13.99 3.37 3.96
C GLU A 59 13.81 1.86 3.78
N GLU A 60 12.71 1.34 4.31
CA GLU A 60 12.29 -0.04 4.07
C GLU A 60 12.13 -0.37 2.58
N ASN A 61 12.43 -1.62 2.21
CA ASN A 61 12.63 -2.05 0.83
C ASN A 61 11.78 -3.27 0.46
N TYR A 62 10.92 -3.14 -0.56
CA TYR A 62 10.04 -4.22 -1.00
C TYR A 62 10.74 -5.22 -1.93
N PHE A 63 11.86 -4.83 -2.53
CA PHE A 63 12.69 -5.66 -3.42
C PHE A 63 13.82 -6.39 -2.69
N ARG A 64 13.82 -6.39 -1.36
CA ARG A 64 14.77 -7.13 -0.54
C ARG A 64 14.04 -7.87 0.58
N CYS A 65 14.58 -9.01 0.98
CA CYS A 65 14.13 -9.80 2.12
C CYS A 65 15.38 -10.33 2.83
N ASP A 66 15.44 -10.23 4.16
CA ASP A 66 16.58 -10.68 4.98
C ASP A 66 17.91 -10.08 4.52
N GLY A 67 17.87 -8.81 4.12
CA GLY A 67 19.05 -8.10 3.63
C GLY A 67 19.56 -8.57 2.26
N LYS A 68 18.81 -9.40 1.52
CA LYS A 68 19.17 -9.89 0.18
C LYS A 68 18.15 -9.47 -0.88
N PRO A 69 18.56 -9.22 -2.14
CA PRO A 69 17.62 -8.98 -3.24
C PRO A 69 16.65 -10.16 -3.45
N LEU A 70 15.48 -9.85 -4.00
CA LEU A 70 14.56 -10.89 -4.49
C LEU A 70 15.19 -11.67 -5.66
N GLY A 71 15.03 -12.99 -5.66
CA GLY A 71 15.51 -13.89 -6.73
C GLY A 71 14.43 -14.26 -7.76
N GLU A 72 13.22 -13.70 -7.61
CA GLU A 72 12.08 -14.01 -8.47
C GLU A 72 12.27 -13.45 -9.86
N ARG A 73 11.97 -14.28 -10.86
CA ARG A 73 12.11 -13.93 -12.28
C ARG A 73 11.25 -12.73 -12.70
N ASN A 74 10.20 -12.39 -11.96
CA ASN A 74 9.24 -11.36 -12.36
C ASN A 74 8.78 -10.45 -11.21
N PRO A 75 9.64 -9.52 -10.75
CA PRO A 75 9.30 -8.58 -9.68
C PRO A 75 8.39 -7.43 -10.15
N LYS A 76 7.84 -7.51 -11.38
CA LYS A 76 7.00 -6.45 -11.95
C LYS A 76 5.78 -6.15 -11.09
N TRP A 77 5.25 -7.16 -10.39
CA TRP A 77 4.05 -7.04 -9.57
C TRP A 77 4.23 -6.11 -8.36
N LEU A 78 5.47 -5.89 -7.90
CA LEU A 78 5.77 -4.89 -6.87
C LEU A 78 5.61 -3.45 -7.37
N ASN A 79 5.45 -3.25 -8.68
CA ASN A 79 5.22 -1.94 -9.28
C ASN A 79 3.74 -1.65 -9.54
N ASP A 80 2.83 -2.54 -9.13
CA ASP A 80 1.39 -2.31 -9.19
C ASP A 80 1.00 -1.07 -8.34
N ASP A 81 -0.04 -0.35 -8.74
CA ASP A 81 -0.43 0.91 -8.10
C ASP A 81 -0.90 0.73 -6.67
N TYR A 82 -1.58 -0.39 -6.35
CA TYR A 82 -1.97 -0.66 -4.95
C TYR A 82 -0.73 -0.87 -4.05
N VAL A 83 0.33 -1.52 -4.58
CA VAL A 83 1.59 -1.72 -3.83
C VAL A 83 2.29 -0.40 -3.59
N LYS A 84 2.31 0.47 -4.60
CA LYS A 84 2.83 1.83 -4.48
C LYS A 84 2.07 2.65 -3.47
N PHE A 85 0.75 2.54 -3.46
CA PHE A 85 -0.08 3.24 -2.49
C PHE A 85 0.17 2.75 -1.06
N ILE A 86 0.26 1.43 -0.85
CA ILE A 86 0.64 0.85 0.45
C ILE A 86 2.03 1.37 0.86
N ARG A 87 3.01 1.38 -0.04
CA ARG A 87 4.37 1.87 0.25
C ARG A 87 4.37 3.35 0.66
N TRP A 88 3.59 4.17 -0.04
CA TRP A 88 3.41 5.57 0.29
C TRP A 88 2.75 5.75 1.66
N ALA A 89 1.67 5.01 1.93
CA ALA A 89 0.95 5.07 3.19
C ALA A 89 1.84 4.66 4.38
N GLN A 90 2.57 3.55 4.22
CA GLN A 90 3.58 3.10 5.16
C GLN A 90 4.63 4.19 5.44
N TRP A 91 5.20 4.79 4.40
CA TRP A 91 6.17 5.89 4.53
C TRP A 91 5.59 7.10 5.28
N ARG A 92 4.33 7.46 5.01
CA ARG A 92 3.68 8.60 5.65
C ARG A 92 3.38 8.34 7.13
N ILE A 93 2.86 7.16 7.47
CA ILE A 93 2.55 6.76 8.84
C ILE A 93 3.83 6.63 9.67
N GLN A 94 4.89 6.03 9.11
CA GLN A 94 6.18 5.88 9.79
C GLN A 94 6.76 7.23 10.23
N ARG A 95 6.62 8.27 9.40
CA ARG A 95 7.06 9.63 9.72
C ARG A 95 6.18 10.33 10.75
N THR A 96 4.89 9.98 10.78
CA THR A 96 3.96 10.47 11.80
C THR A 96 4.27 9.83 13.16
N GLY A 97 4.85 8.63 13.16
CA GLY A 97 5.23 7.89 14.38
C GLY A 97 4.09 7.06 14.97
N ALA A 98 2.85 7.32 14.57
CA ALA A 98 1.66 6.54 14.89
C ALA A 98 0.63 6.66 13.77
N GLY A 99 -0.27 5.69 13.65
CA GLY A 99 -1.39 5.77 12.74
C GLY A 99 -1.93 4.43 12.26
N ILE A 100 -2.95 4.49 11.41
CA ILE A 100 -3.69 3.34 10.90
C ILE A 100 -3.69 3.35 9.38
N LEU A 101 -3.40 2.21 8.76
CA LEU A 101 -3.62 1.95 7.34
C LEU A 101 -4.77 0.95 7.18
N ALA A 102 -5.86 1.36 6.54
CA ALA A 102 -7.05 0.53 6.33
C ALA A 102 -7.46 0.50 4.85
N MET A 103 -7.27 -0.61 4.16
CA MET A 103 -7.59 -0.68 2.72
C MET A 103 -8.21 -1.99 2.28
N ILE A 104 -9.01 -1.94 1.22
CA ILE A 104 -9.32 -3.11 0.42
C ILE A 104 -8.38 -3.16 -0.79
N THR A 105 -7.78 -4.32 -1.03
CA THR A 105 -6.63 -4.50 -1.94
C THR A 105 -6.70 -5.84 -2.65
N ASN A 106 -5.95 -6.00 -3.73
CA ASN A 106 -5.77 -7.30 -4.37
C ASN A 106 -5.04 -8.21 -3.37
N HIS A 107 -5.57 -9.40 -3.09
CA HIS A 107 -5.02 -10.30 -2.07
C HIS A 107 -3.73 -11.05 -2.49
N SER A 108 -3.25 -10.83 -3.71
CA SER A 108 -2.09 -11.55 -4.26
C SER A 108 -0.82 -11.38 -3.45
N TYR A 109 -0.69 -10.31 -2.65
CA TYR A 109 0.49 -10.11 -1.79
C TYR A 109 0.54 -11.06 -0.59
N LEU A 110 -0.55 -11.75 -0.26
CA LEU A 110 -0.61 -12.67 0.87
C LEU A 110 0.24 -13.91 0.66
N ASP A 111 0.13 -14.55 -0.51
CA ASP A 111 0.75 -15.84 -0.80
C ASP A 111 1.87 -15.79 -1.84
N ASN A 112 1.89 -14.79 -2.73
CA ASN A 112 2.87 -14.74 -3.81
C ASN A 112 4.30 -14.50 -3.26
N PRO A 113 5.30 -15.35 -3.61
CA PRO A 113 6.68 -15.23 -3.14
C PRO A 113 7.36 -13.88 -3.46
N THR A 114 6.94 -13.24 -4.56
CA THR A 114 7.47 -11.94 -5.01
C THR A 114 7.23 -10.83 -3.98
N PHE A 115 6.21 -10.98 -3.13
CA PHE A 115 5.82 -9.97 -2.15
C PHE A 115 6.45 -10.18 -0.77
N ARG A 116 7.35 -11.15 -0.58
CA ARG A 116 7.94 -11.41 0.75
C ARG A 116 8.68 -10.20 1.33
N GLY A 117 9.37 -9.42 0.49
CA GLY A 117 10.06 -8.20 0.92
C GLY A 117 9.09 -7.13 1.37
N MET A 118 7.97 -6.97 0.66
CA MET A 118 6.85 -6.13 1.10
C MET A 118 6.27 -6.61 2.44
N ARG A 119 5.99 -7.90 2.60
CA ARG A 119 5.46 -8.44 3.86
C ARG A 119 6.42 -8.20 5.03
N GLN A 120 7.71 -8.49 4.86
CA GLN A 120 8.73 -8.22 5.89
C GLN A 120 8.77 -6.74 6.26
N SER A 121 8.81 -5.87 5.25
CA SER A 121 8.82 -4.43 5.45
C SER A 121 7.61 -3.92 6.25
N LEU A 122 6.41 -4.44 5.96
CA LEU A 122 5.19 -4.08 6.68
C LEU A 122 5.23 -4.58 8.14
N MET A 123 5.69 -5.81 8.36
CA MET A 123 5.86 -6.39 9.71
C MET A 123 6.89 -5.63 10.55
N ASN A 124 7.93 -5.06 9.93
CA ASN A 124 8.91 -4.22 10.63
C ASN A 124 8.36 -2.84 11.00
N THR A 125 7.36 -2.34 10.25
CA THR A 125 6.86 -0.96 10.40
C THR A 125 5.67 -0.86 11.34
N PHE A 126 4.73 -1.80 11.24
CA PHE A 126 3.48 -1.82 11.97
C PHE A 126 3.55 -2.77 13.16
N ASP A 127 2.89 -2.37 14.26
CA ASP A 127 2.88 -3.12 15.51
C ASP A 127 1.84 -4.25 15.46
N GLU A 128 0.71 -3.97 14.82
CA GLU A 128 -0.40 -4.90 14.64
C GLU A 128 -0.82 -4.93 13.16
N ILE A 129 -1.08 -6.13 12.64
CA ILE A 129 -1.50 -6.36 11.27
C ILE A 129 -2.68 -7.33 11.29
N TYR A 130 -3.84 -6.85 10.84
CA TYR A 130 -5.05 -7.62 10.66
C TYR A 130 -5.37 -7.71 9.17
N ILE A 131 -5.50 -8.94 8.67
CA ILE A 131 -5.86 -9.22 7.29
C ILE A 131 -7.14 -10.05 7.29
N MET A 132 -8.11 -9.62 6.50
CA MET A 132 -9.30 -10.39 6.17
C MET A 132 -9.28 -10.67 4.67
N ASP A 133 -8.90 -11.90 4.32
CA ASP A 133 -8.96 -12.37 2.93
C ASP A 133 -10.41 -12.67 2.57
N LEU A 134 -10.91 -12.01 1.53
CA LEU A 134 -12.27 -12.20 1.04
C LEU A 134 -12.32 -13.13 -0.18
N HIS A 135 -11.17 -13.71 -0.58
CA HIS A 135 -11.07 -14.61 -1.73
C HIS A 135 -11.65 -13.99 -3.01
N GLY A 136 -12.48 -14.73 -3.76
CA GLY A 136 -13.08 -14.27 -5.02
C GLY A 136 -12.13 -14.24 -6.22
N SER A 137 -11.00 -14.93 -6.18
CA SER A 137 -10.04 -14.96 -7.29
C SER A 137 -10.40 -16.03 -8.32
N THR A 138 -11.12 -15.60 -9.37
CA THR A 138 -11.39 -16.47 -10.53
C THR A 138 -10.11 -16.89 -11.26
N LYS A 139 -9.03 -16.10 -11.16
CA LYS A 139 -7.71 -16.45 -11.72
C LYS A 139 -7.04 -17.61 -10.99
N LYS A 140 -7.22 -17.69 -9.67
CA LYS A 140 -6.76 -18.82 -8.85
C LYS A 140 -7.74 -19.99 -8.88
N LYS A 141 -8.96 -19.79 -9.41
CA LYS A 141 -10.07 -20.77 -9.40
C LYS A 141 -10.41 -21.18 -7.97
N GLU A 142 -10.61 -20.20 -7.10
CA GLU A 142 -11.03 -20.44 -5.73
C GLU A 142 -12.45 -21.02 -5.67
N HIS A 143 -12.68 -21.84 -4.64
CA HIS A 143 -13.95 -22.50 -4.38
C HIS A 143 -14.32 -22.33 -2.91
N CYS A 144 -15.61 -22.15 -2.67
CA CYS A 144 -16.18 -22.18 -1.32
C CYS A 144 -15.97 -23.57 -0.69
N PRO A 145 -16.02 -23.70 0.65
CA PRO A 145 -15.91 -24.99 1.34
C PRO A 145 -16.94 -26.05 0.91
N ASP A 146 -18.09 -25.60 0.38
CA ASP A 146 -19.15 -26.46 -0.17
C ASP A 146 -18.92 -26.86 -1.65
N GLY A 147 -17.81 -26.40 -2.25
CA GLY A 147 -17.44 -26.66 -3.64
C GLY A 147 -18.04 -25.68 -4.65
N SER A 148 -18.91 -24.74 -4.23
CA SER A 148 -19.42 -23.71 -5.13
C SER A 148 -18.29 -22.81 -5.63
N LYS A 149 -18.56 -22.06 -6.71
CA LYS A 149 -17.63 -21.01 -7.15
C LYS A 149 -17.52 -19.96 -6.04
N ASP A 150 -16.29 -19.56 -5.75
CA ASP A 150 -16.01 -18.43 -4.87
C ASP A 150 -16.19 -17.13 -5.68
N GLU A 151 -17.21 -16.36 -5.33
CA GLU A 151 -17.58 -15.13 -6.02
C GLU A 151 -16.92 -13.93 -5.37
N ASN A 152 -16.37 -13.05 -6.20
CA ASN A 152 -15.75 -11.83 -5.73
C ASN A 152 -16.79 -10.82 -5.23
N VAL A 153 -16.45 -10.08 -4.18
CA VAL A 153 -17.29 -8.99 -3.64
C VAL A 153 -17.42 -7.80 -4.59
N PHE A 154 -16.57 -7.72 -5.62
CA PHE A 154 -16.65 -6.78 -6.74
C PHE A 154 -16.72 -7.53 -8.08
N ASP A 155 -17.22 -6.88 -9.14
CA ASP A 155 -17.25 -7.46 -10.50
C ASP A 155 -15.85 -7.49 -11.18
N ILE A 156 -14.89 -8.16 -10.55
CA ILE A 156 -13.49 -8.28 -11.00
C ILE A 156 -12.97 -9.72 -10.88
N GLN A 157 -11.83 -10.00 -11.52
CA GLN A 157 -11.26 -11.36 -11.54
C GLN A 157 -10.24 -11.65 -10.43
N GLN A 158 -9.64 -10.61 -9.87
CA GLN A 158 -8.61 -10.71 -8.84
C GLN A 158 -9.27 -10.81 -7.47
N GLY A 159 -8.85 -11.78 -6.65
CA GLY A 159 -9.31 -11.84 -5.28
C GLY A 159 -8.88 -10.64 -4.45
N VAL A 160 -9.65 -10.33 -3.41
CA VAL A 160 -9.47 -9.12 -2.60
C VAL A 160 -9.34 -9.43 -1.12
N ALA A 161 -8.61 -8.58 -0.42
CA ALA A 161 -8.44 -8.64 1.02
C ALA A 161 -8.57 -7.24 1.62
N ILE A 162 -9.18 -7.18 2.81
CA ILE A 162 -9.16 -6.00 3.67
C ILE A 162 -7.92 -6.10 4.56
N MET A 163 -7.11 -5.06 4.56
CA MET A 163 -5.98 -4.91 5.46
C MET A 163 -6.25 -3.78 6.45
N LEU A 164 -5.94 -4.02 7.72
CA LEU A 164 -5.90 -3.02 8.78
C LEU A 164 -4.56 -3.15 9.50
N MET A 165 -3.73 -2.12 9.43
CA MET A 165 -2.40 -2.11 10.06
C MET A 165 -2.29 -0.92 11.01
N VAL A 166 -1.80 -1.17 12.22
CA VAL A 166 -1.72 -0.17 13.29
C VAL A 166 -0.26 0.05 13.66
N LYS A 167 0.13 1.32 13.72
CA LYS A 167 1.38 1.79 14.32
C LYS A 167 1.05 2.54 15.60
N LEU A 168 1.54 2.02 16.73
CA LEU A 168 1.33 2.60 18.04
C LEU A 168 2.33 3.75 18.30
N PRO A 169 1.91 4.81 19.00
CA PRO A 169 2.81 5.89 19.39
C PRO A 169 3.91 5.38 20.32
N GLY A 170 5.13 5.86 20.12
CA GLY A 170 6.28 5.51 20.97
C GLY A 170 6.84 4.09 20.74
N GLY A 171 6.29 3.32 19.78
CA GLY A 171 6.88 2.05 19.37
C GLY A 171 8.26 2.24 18.76
N GLN A 172 9.26 1.53 19.27
CA GLN A 172 10.58 1.51 18.63
C GLN A 172 10.52 0.75 17.30
N PRO A 173 11.34 1.13 16.30
CA PRO A 173 11.51 0.32 15.09
C PRO A 173 11.93 -1.10 15.48
N LYS A 174 11.26 -2.12 14.93
CA LYS A 174 11.62 -3.53 15.11
C LYS A 174 12.80 -3.91 14.22
#